data_AF-A0A848T4T0-F1
#
_entry.id   AF-A0A848T4T0-F1
#
_cell.length_a   1.000
_cell.length_b   1.000
_cell.length_c   1.000
_cell.angle_alpha   90.00
_cell.angle_beta   90.00
_cell.angle_gamma   90.00
#
_symmetry.space_group_name_H-M   'P 1'
#
loop_
_entity.id
_entity.type
_entity.pdbx_description
1 polymer ?
#
loop_
_entity_poly.entity_id
_entity_poly.type
_entity_poly.pdbx_seq_one_letter_code
_entity_poly.pdbx_strand_id
1 'polypeptide(L)'
;MRKLTSLIVTIMLIIAGALSFPQLTNAGTSPYCSAEVTHFGIPAETASKIILTVKNLSPTSMLVEIGSADFDPVDFLLVNGGSGATISPEDTSTSGKISRTLSWATAQDSVTLNILWSKVSFGGNWQLSTSDVTLAVGDTCSQSTGPPTISNTAQYCNTPVTHFAGDPPSAINLTIANIDATSMIVEIESADADPVDFLLVLNGSGANISGENTSAGKISRTLTWAIAPDSVDLNILWSKVSFGGNWQLSTSDITVAFADTCAGGGTPGTPGCTDASAANYNPSATTDDGSCLYDIIFSVDMNCMDPQVAFTDVNVTGPGVGWCANCLPLVDQGSGIWSNTFQFPAGTFEYKYNVNSFASQENLVDDMQGGATCAPITDFNTYANRTVD
;
A
#
# COMPACT_ATOMS: atom_id res chain seq x y z
N MET A 1 83.56 -5.66 -37.06
CA MET A 1 82.48 -4.84 -36.49
C MET A 1 81.71 -5.69 -35.49
N ARG A 2 81.38 -5.10 -34.32
CA ARG A 2 80.39 -5.52 -33.30
C ARG A 2 79.13 -6.15 -33.96
N LYS A 3 78.31 -7.07 -33.39
CA LYS A 3 77.77 -7.19 -32.02
C LYS A 3 76.80 -8.41 -31.99
N LEU A 4 76.71 -9.05 -30.83
CA LEU A 4 75.55 -9.60 -30.09
C LEU A 4 74.29 -10.16 -30.82
N THR A 5 74.01 -11.44 -30.51
CA THR A 5 72.75 -12.00 -29.96
C THR A 5 71.43 -11.21 -30.07
N SER A 6 70.40 -11.88 -30.62
CA SER A 6 69.01 -11.73 -30.15
C SER A 6 68.22 -13.03 -30.35
N LEU A 7 67.50 -13.39 -29.30
CA LEU A 7 66.73 -14.59 -29.03
C LEU A 7 65.44 -14.61 -29.87
N ILE A 8 65.16 -15.71 -30.58
CA ILE A 8 63.90 -15.91 -31.29
C ILE A 8 62.80 -16.21 -30.26
N VAL A 9 61.79 -15.35 -30.20
CA VAL A 9 60.57 -15.53 -29.41
C VAL A 9 59.70 -16.60 -30.08
N THR A 10 59.49 -17.72 -29.40
CA THR A 10 58.47 -18.71 -29.74
C THR A 10 57.10 -18.14 -29.40
N ILE A 11 56.27 -17.88 -30.40
CA ILE A 11 54.85 -17.58 -30.22
C ILE A 11 54.15 -18.89 -29.81
N MET A 12 53.73 -18.96 -28.55
CA MET A 12 52.89 -20.03 -28.02
C MET A 12 51.46 -19.83 -28.56
N LEU A 13 51.03 -20.73 -29.43
CA LEU A 13 49.65 -20.83 -29.88
C LEU A 13 48.83 -21.40 -28.72
N ILE A 14 48.15 -20.56 -27.95
CA ILE A 14 47.17 -21.02 -26.96
C ILE A 14 45.93 -21.46 -27.74
N ILE A 15 45.80 -22.78 -27.90
CA ILE A 15 44.51 -23.41 -28.22
C ILE A 15 43.62 -23.14 -27.02
N ALA A 16 42.67 -22.22 -27.16
CA ALA A 16 41.56 -22.04 -26.24
C ALA A 16 40.68 -23.30 -26.32
N GLY A 17 41.08 -24.34 -25.61
CA GLY A 17 40.17 -25.40 -25.21
C GLY A 17 39.13 -24.75 -24.31
N ALA A 18 37.91 -24.57 -24.84
CA ALA A 18 36.76 -24.19 -24.04
C ALA A 18 36.63 -25.22 -22.93
N LEU A 19 37.05 -24.86 -21.71
CA LEU A 19 36.57 -25.49 -20.50
C LEU A 19 35.07 -25.16 -20.49
N SER A 20 34.26 -26.12 -20.91
CA SER A 20 32.84 -26.13 -20.62
C SER A 20 32.71 -26.22 -19.10
N PHE A 21 32.53 -25.06 -18.46
CA PHE A 21 31.89 -25.01 -17.17
C PHE A 21 30.56 -25.76 -17.32
N PRO A 22 30.19 -26.68 -16.42
CA PRO A 22 28.82 -27.15 -16.40
C PRO A 22 27.92 -25.92 -16.29
N GLN A 23 27.12 -25.66 -17.32
CA GLN A 23 25.99 -24.74 -17.16
C GLN A 23 25.16 -25.28 -15.99
N LEU A 24 24.99 -24.46 -14.95
CA LEU A 24 23.99 -24.66 -13.92
C LEU A 24 22.65 -24.88 -14.62
N THR A 25 22.22 -26.13 -14.72
CA THR A 25 21.10 -26.52 -15.58
C THR A 25 19.78 -26.52 -14.85
N ASN A 26 19.68 -25.93 -13.64
CA ASN A 26 18.43 -25.49 -13.03
C ASN A 26 18.74 -24.58 -11.83
N ALA A 27 18.66 -23.26 -12.00
CA ALA A 27 18.48 -22.33 -10.88
C ALA A 27 16.98 -22.33 -10.54
N GLY A 28 16.61 -22.88 -9.38
CA GLY A 28 15.24 -22.86 -8.88
C GLY A 28 14.98 -21.72 -7.90
N THR A 29 13.74 -21.60 -7.43
CA THR A 29 13.43 -20.84 -6.22
C THR A 29 13.76 -21.73 -5.03
N SER A 30 14.51 -21.23 -4.05
CA SER A 30 14.79 -22.00 -2.84
C SER A 30 13.48 -22.34 -2.11
N PRO A 31 13.28 -23.60 -1.65
CA PRO A 31 12.07 -24.00 -0.94
C PRO A 31 11.94 -23.34 0.43
N TYR A 32 12.98 -22.66 0.88
CA TYR A 32 13.06 -21.95 2.14
C TYR A 32 13.22 -20.46 1.91
N CYS A 33 12.54 -19.86 0.94
CA CYS A 33 12.51 -18.40 0.79
C CYS A 33 11.37 -17.81 1.62
N SER A 34 11.70 -17.21 2.77
CA SER A 34 10.72 -16.67 3.72
C SER A 34 9.64 -17.69 4.13
N ALA A 35 10.01 -18.97 4.25
CA ALA A 35 9.06 -20.04 4.51
C ALA A 35 8.89 -20.26 6.02
N GLU A 36 7.64 -20.41 6.49
CA GLU A 36 7.39 -20.96 7.83
C GLU A 36 7.85 -22.42 7.87
N VAL A 37 8.68 -22.77 8.85
CA VAL A 37 9.19 -24.14 9.04
C VAL A 37 8.64 -24.78 10.30
N THR A 38 8.56 -26.12 10.30
CA THR A 38 8.14 -26.95 11.44
C THR A 38 9.32 -27.72 12.02
N HIS A 39 9.15 -28.27 13.22
CA HIS A 39 10.10 -29.22 13.77
C HIS A 39 10.18 -30.48 12.89
N PHE A 40 11.40 -30.91 12.59
CA PHE A 40 11.71 -32.03 11.71
C PHE A 40 11.11 -31.94 10.31
N GLY A 41 10.62 -30.76 9.90
CA GLY A 41 9.98 -30.57 8.60
C GLY A 41 8.70 -31.37 8.46
N ILE A 42 8.06 -31.78 9.57
CA ILE A 42 6.82 -32.54 9.58
C ILE A 42 5.67 -31.56 9.25
N PRO A 43 4.99 -31.68 8.10
CA PRO A 43 3.98 -30.69 7.69
C PRO A 43 2.71 -30.71 8.55
N ALA A 44 2.48 -31.80 9.28
CA ALA A 44 1.31 -31.99 10.15
C ALA A 44 1.50 -31.39 11.56
N GLU A 45 2.69 -30.92 11.91
CA GLU A 45 2.92 -30.20 13.16
C GLU A 45 2.62 -28.71 13.00
N THR A 46 2.26 -28.04 14.10
CA THR A 46 2.16 -26.58 14.12
C THR A 46 3.50 -25.99 13.72
N ALA A 47 3.50 -25.10 12.72
CA ALA A 47 4.69 -24.34 12.33
C ALA A 47 5.36 -23.73 13.56
N SER A 48 6.69 -23.79 13.61
CA SER A 48 7.49 -23.30 14.73
C SER A 48 7.45 -21.78 14.86
N LYS A 49 6.64 -21.10 14.03
CA LYS A 49 6.59 -19.65 13.87
C LYS A 49 7.97 -19.06 13.63
N ILE A 50 8.81 -19.82 12.92
CA ILE A 50 10.09 -19.38 12.39
C ILE A 50 9.97 -19.29 10.88
N ILE A 51 10.36 -18.13 10.37
CA ILE A 51 10.54 -17.83 8.96
C ILE A 51 11.99 -18.15 8.61
N LEU A 52 12.21 -19.21 7.84
CA LEU A 52 13.52 -19.57 7.32
C LEU A 52 13.72 -18.95 5.93
N THR A 53 14.86 -18.30 5.74
CA THR A 53 15.36 -17.82 4.45
C THR A 53 16.71 -18.46 4.14
N VAL A 54 16.78 -19.31 3.11
CA VAL A 54 18.05 -19.80 2.55
C VAL A 54 18.19 -19.32 1.12
N LYS A 55 19.21 -18.51 0.85
CA LYS A 55 19.44 -17.92 -0.48
C LYS A 55 20.90 -17.90 -0.89
N ASN A 56 21.15 -18.11 -2.17
CA ASN A 56 22.46 -17.84 -2.75
C ASN A 56 22.77 -16.32 -2.71
N LEU A 57 24.00 -15.98 -2.31
CA LEU A 57 24.57 -14.63 -2.43
C LEU A 57 25.57 -14.52 -3.60
N SER A 58 26.33 -15.59 -3.87
CA SER A 58 27.24 -15.74 -5.00
C SER A 58 27.54 -17.23 -5.27
N PRO A 59 28.15 -17.61 -6.41
CA PRO A 59 28.54 -19.02 -6.65
C PRO A 59 29.37 -19.67 -5.53
N THR A 60 30.00 -18.87 -4.67
CA THR A 60 30.83 -19.27 -3.53
C THR A 60 30.27 -18.85 -2.17
N SER A 61 29.03 -18.35 -2.07
CA SER A 61 28.44 -17.98 -0.77
C SER A 61 26.91 -18.09 -0.71
N MET A 62 26.39 -18.44 0.45
CA MET A 62 24.96 -18.62 0.72
C MET A 62 24.60 -18.02 2.08
N LEU A 63 23.43 -17.39 2.18
CA LEU A 63 22.86 -16.91 3.43
C LEU A 63 21.86 -17.93 3.98
N VAL A 64 21.95 -18.20 5.28
CA VAL A 64 20.89 -18.82 6.08
C VAL A 64 20.45 -17.80 7.11
N GLU A 65 19.19 -17.39 7.07
CA GLU A 65 18.59 -16.42 7.98
C GLU A 65 17.31 -17.01 8.58
N ILE A 66 17.10 -16.78 9.86
CA ILE A 66 15.84 -17.07 10.53
C ILE A 66 15.29 -15.80 11.19
N GLY A 67 13.98 -15.67 11.18
CA GLY A 67 13.24 -14.68 11.96
C GLY A 67 11.99 -15.30 12.56
N SER A 68 11.39 -14.65 13.56
CA SER A 68 10.15 -15.14 14.16
C SER A 68 8.92 -14.51 13.52
N ALA A 69 7.96 -15.34 13.10
CA ALA A 69 6.68 -14.92 12.52
C ALA A 69 5.76 -14.24 13.55
N ASP A 70 5.93 -14.56 14.83
CA ASP A 70 5.13 -14.07 15.96
C ASP A 70 5.87 -13.02 16.81
N PHE A 71 6.98 -12.47 16.30
CA PHE A 71 7.83 -11.48 16.99
C PHE A 71 8.48 -11.96 18.30
N ASP A 72 8.42 -13.25 18.65
CA ASP A 72 9.20 -13.82 19.75
C ASP A 72 10.69 -13.85 19.38
N PRO A 73 11.61 -13.27 20.18
CA PRO A 73 13.02 -13.22 19.81
C PRO A 73 13.60 -14.61 19.56
N VAL A 74 14.29 -14.75 18.44
CA VAL A 74 15.17 -15.88 18.16
C VAL A 74 16.45 -15.68 18.99
N ASP A 75 16.88 -16.70 19.73
CA ASP A 75 18.08 -16.63 20.57
C ASP A 75 19.27 -17.43 20.03
N PHE A 76 19.05 -18.32 19.06
CA PHE A 76 20.10 -19.16 18.49
C PHE A 76 19.82 -19.61 17.05
N LEU A 77 20.87 -19.61 16.22
CA LEU A 77 20.88 -20.25 14.90
C LEU A 77 22.13 -21.12 14.76
N LEU A 78 21.96 -22.41 14.54
CA LEU A 78 23.06 -23.32 14.20
C LEU A 78 22.86 -23.87 12.79
N VAL A 79 23.88 -23.67 11.96
CA VAL A 79 24.01 -24.37 10.68
C VAL A 79 25.09 -25.42 10.85
N ASN A 80 24.70 -26.69 10.72
CA ASN A 80 25.60 -27.83 10.75
C ASN A 80 25.82 -28.36 9.32
N GLY A 81 27.03 -28.84 9.02
CA GLY A 81 27.41 -29.27 7.67
C GLY A 81 27.80 -28.08 6.78
N GLY A 82 27.19 -27.97 5.60
CA GLY A 82 27.46 -26.90 4.64
C GLY A 82 28.49 -27.25 3.56
N SER A 83 28.64 -28.54 3.21
CA SER A 83 29.56 -29.00 2.15
C SER A 83 30.99 -28.42 2.23
N GLY A 84 31.55 -28.31 3.44
CA GLY A 84 32.89 -27.76 3.67
C GLY A 84 32.99 -26.23 3.65
N ALA A 85 31.87 -25.52 3.81
CA ALA A 85 31.88 -24.06 3.97
C ALA A 85 32.61 -23.63 5.25
N THR A 86 33.21 -22.44 5.17
CA THR A 86 33.44 -21.61 6.35
C THR A 86 32.13 -20.91 6.70
N ILE A 87 31.65 -21.10 7.92
CA ILE A 87 30.39 -20.51 8.41
C ILE A 87 30.73 -19.27 9.24
N SER A 88 30.09 -18.14 8.94
CA SER A 88 30.29 -16.91 9.70
C SER A 88 29.79 -17.04 11.16
N PRO A 89 30.27 -16.17 12.07
CA PRO A 89 29.56 -15.89 13.31
C PRO A 89 28.10 -15.51 13.04
N GLU A 90 27.28 -15.57 14.09
CA GLU A 90 25.90 -15.07 14.03
C GLU A 90 25.89 -13.57 13.78
N ASP A 91 25.06 -13.15 12.83
CA ASP A 91 24.77 -11.77 12.56
C ASP A 91 23.33 -11.47 13.02
N THR A 92 23.22 -10.59 14.02
CA THR A 92 21.96 -10.12 14.63
C THR A 92 21.75 -8.64 14.36
N SER A 93 22.38 -8.08 13.33
CA SER A 93 22.29 -6.64 12.99
C SER A 93 20.86 -6.18 12.68
N THR A 94 19.96 -7.12 12.36
CA THR A 94 18.53 -6.87 12.18
C THR A 94 17.75 -7.35 13.40
N SER A 95 16.94 -6.46 13.98
CA SER A 95 16.09 -6.78 15.13
C SER A 95 15.17 -7.97 14.81
N GLY A 96 15.15 -8.97 15.71
CA GLY A 96 14.30 -10.16 15.58
C GLY A 96 14.77 -11.21 14.57
N LYS A 97 15.98 -11.06 14.00
CA LYS A 97 16.55 -12.02 13.06
C LYS A 97 17.96 -12.42 13.45
N ILE A 98 18.32 -13.67 13.13
CA ILE A 98 19.69 -14.19 13.21
C ILE A 98 20.05 -14.75 11.85
N SER A 99 21.24 -14.44 11.36
CA SER A 99 21.73 -14.99 10.10
C SER A 99 23.17 -15.51 10.20
N ARG A 100 23.52 -16.41 9.28
CA ARG A 100 24.87 -16.92 9.04
C ARG A 100 25.13 -17.00 7.55
N THR A 101 26.35 -16.65 7.15
CA THR A 101 26.82 -16.79 5.78
C THR A 101 27.76 -17.99 5.67
N LEU A 102 27.48 -18.89 4.74
CA LEU A 102 28.35 -19.98 4.35
C LEU A 102 29.22 -19.50 3.17
N SER A 103 30.52 -19.76 3.22
CA SER A 103 31.47 -19.37 2.17
C SER A 103 32.40 -20.52 1.79
N TRP A 104 32.62 -20.71 0.48
CA TRP A 104 33.49 -21.75 -0.07
C TRP A 104 34.64 -21.16 -0.87
N ALA A 105 35.77 -21.87 -0.95
CA ALA A 105 36.91 -21.47 -1.78
C ALA A 105 36.64 -21.65 -3.28
N THR A 106 35.78 -22.60 -3.64
CA THR A 106 35.37 -22.88 -5.01
C THR A 106 33.85 -22.96 -5.10
N ALA A 107 33.31 -22.70 -6.28
CA ALA A 107 31.87 -22.77 -6.51
C ALA A 107 31.34 -24.16 -6.15
N GLN A 108 30.12 -24.19 -5.62
CA GLN A 108 29.41 -25.40 -5.26
C GLN A 108 28.19 -25.57 -6.18
N ASP A 109 27.83 -26.79 -6.53
CA ASP A 109 26.57 -27.07 -7.25
C ASP A 109 25.40 -27.28 -6.25
N SER A 110 25.69 -27.90 -5.11
CA SER A 110 24.72 -28.13 -4.03
C SER A 110 25.37 -28.09 -2.65
N VAL A 111 24.60 -27.67 -1.65
CA VAL A 111 24.99 -27.62 -0.24
C VAL A 111 24.16 -28.63 0.54
N THR A 112 24.82 -29.53 1.28
CA THR A 112 24.17 -30.43 2.24
C THR A 112 24.40 -29.89 3.64
N LEU A 113 23.32 -29.59 4.36
CA LEU A 113 23.36 -28.97 5.68
C LEU A 113 22.15 -29.36 6.54
N ASN A 114 22.24 -29.07 7.82
CA ASN A 114 21.13 -29.18 8.76
C ASN A 114 21.04 -27.90 9.58
N ILE A 115 19.82 -27.41 9.81
CA ILE A 115 19.57 -26.12 10.47
C ILE A 115 18.85 -26.39 11.78
N LEU A 116 19.39 -25.82 12.86
CA LEU A 116 18.78 -25.84 14.17
C LEU A 116 18.56 -24.41 14.65
N TRP A 117 17.50 -24.21 15.42
CA TRP A 117 17.14 -22.91 15.97
C TRP A 117 16.49 -23.06 17.35
N SER A 118 16.43 -21.96 18.10
CA SER A 118 15.60 -21.84 19.29
C SER A 118 15.01 -20.43 19.40
N LYS A 119 14.02 -20.31 20.29
CA LYS A 119 13.31 -19.05 20.60
C LYS A 119 13.34 -18.82 22.10
N VAL A 120 13.28 -17.57 22.52
CA VAL A 120 13.28 -17.19 23.93
C VAL A 120 12.07 -17.74 24.68
N SER A 121 10.87 -17.69 24.09
CA SER A 121 9.63 -18.09 24.80
C SER A 121 9.36 -19.60 24.76
N PHE A 122 10.08 -20.37 23.94
CA PHE A 122 9.98 -21.83 23.85
C PHE A 122 11.37 -22.49 23.94
N GLY A 123 11.79 -22.78 25.17
CA GLY A 123 13.06 -23.44 25.46
C GLY A 123 13.12 -24.86 24.88
N GLY A 124 13.81 -25.01 23.75
CA GLY A 124 14.07 -26.28 23.08
C GLY A 124 14.89 -26.05 21.80
N ASN A 125 15.74 -27.01 21.42
CA ASN A 125 16.44 -26.97 20.15
C ASN A 125 15.52 -27.59 19.08
N TRP A 126 15.09 -26.76 18.13
CA TRP A 126 14.30 -27.18 17.00
C TRP A 126 15.23 -27.47 15.83
N GLN A 127 14.94 -28.52 15.09
CA GLN A 127 15.74 -28.98 13.96
C GLN A 127 14.90 -29.04 12.68
N LEU A 128 15.45 -28.60 11.55
CA LEU A 128 14.76 -28.57 10.25
C LEU A 128 14.35 -29.96 9.77
N SER A 129 15.19 -30.97 10.01
CA SER A 129 14.98 -32.35 9.57
C SER A 129 15.85 -33.30 10.39
N THR A 130 15.43 -34.55 10.54
CA THR A 130 16.22 -35.61 11.19
C THR A 130 17.46 -36.02 10.39
N SER A 131 17.56 -35.58 9.13
CA SER A 131 18.70 -35.79 8.25
C SER A 131 19.12 -34.47 7.60
N ASP A 132 20.35 -34.42 7.07
CA ASP A 132 20.78 -33.26 6.29
C ASP A 132 19.89 -33.07 5.06
N VAL A 133 19.64 -31.80 4.72
CA VAL A 133 18.91 -31.37 3.53
C VAL A 133 19.92 -30.92 2.49
N THR A 134 19.70 -31.28 1.23
CA THR A 134 20.54 -30.85 0.11
C THR A 134 19.82 -29.76 -0.68
N LEU A 135 20.47 -28.60 -0.81
CA LEU A 135 19.98 -27.42 -1.50
C LEU A 135 20.85 -27.14 -2.72
N ALA A 136 20.27 -26.72 -3.84
CA ALA A 136 21.08 -26.30 -4.98
C ALA A 136 21.64 -24.91 -4.72
N VAL A 137 22.92 -24.69 -5.01
CA VAL A 137 23.56 -23.37 -4.83
C VAL A 137 23.02 -22.40 -5.87
N GLY A 138 22.53 -22.87 -7.01
CA GLY A 138 21.82 -22.05 -7.99
C GLY A 138 20.50 -21.46 -7.48
N ASP A 139 19.97 -21.93 -6.35
CA ASP A 139 18.69 -21.46 -5.85
C ASP A 139 18.81 -20.06 -5.25
N THR A 140 18.03 -19.13 -5.79
CA THR A 140 17.95 -17.76 -5.28
C THR A 140 16.60 -17.52 -4.63
N CYS A 141 16.49 -16.49 -3.80
CA CYS A 141 15.17 -15.92 -3.46
C CYS A 141 14.74 -14.86 -4.46
N SER A 142 15.18 -14.98 -5.71
CA SER A 142 14.66 -14.16 -6.80
C SER A 142 13.27 -14.71 -7.15
N GLN A 143 12.26 -14.24 -6.43
CA GLN A 143 10.96 -14.12 -7.07
C GLN A 143 11.13 -13.17 -8.27
N SER A 144 10.50 -13.53 -9.37
CA SER A 144 10.37 -12.73 -10.59
C SER A 144 10.23 -11.25 -10.23
N THR A 145 11.13 -10.39 -10.72
CA THR A 145 10.99 -8.92 -10.65
C THR A 145 9.94 -8.40 -11.63
N GLY A 146 8.85 -9.13 -11.76
CA GLY A 146 7.68 -8.79 -12.56
C GLY A 146 6.46 -9.45 -11.92
N PRO A 147 5.28 -8.82 -12.01
CA PRO A 147 4.06 -9.40 -11.48
C PRO A 147 3.92 -10.83 -12.01
N PRO A 148 3.43 -11.78 -11.21
CA PRO A 148 3.30 -13.16 -11.65
C PRO A 148 2.51 -13.18 -12.96
N THR A 149 3.09 -13.73 -14.03
CA THR A 149 2.51 -13.68 -15.38
C THR A 149 1.39 -14.71 -15.60
N ILE A 150 0.80 -15.23 -14.52
CA ILE A 150 -0.42 -16.03 -14.57
C ILE A 150 -1.46 -15.33 -13.68
N SER A 151 -2.21 -14.42 -14.28
CA SER A 151 -3.42 -13.86 -13.70
C SER A 151 -4.53 -14.91 -13.85
N ASN A 152 -4.94 -15.51 -12.72
CA ASN A 152 -6.22 -16.18 -12.63
C ASN A 152 -7.28 -15.17 -12.18
N THR A 153 -8.55 -15.49 -12.43
CA THR A 153 -9.65 -14.73 -11.84
C THR A 153 -9.61 -14.93 -10.32
N ALA A 154 -9.49 -13.83 -9.57
CA ALA A 154 -9.45 -13.89 -8.12
C ALA A 154 -10.68 -14.61 -7.56
N GLN A 155 -10.44 -15.54 -6.62
CA GLN A 155 -11.49 -16.33 -5.99
C GLN A 155 -12.59 -15.47 -5.38
N TYR A 156 -12.20 -14.38 -4.74
CA TYR A 156 -13.10 -13.42 -4.11
C TYR A 156 -13.19 -12.18 -4.97
N CYS A 157 -13.53 -12.31 -6.24
CA CYS A 157 -13.79 -11.14 -7.07
C CYS A 157 -15.27 -10.79 -7.04
N ASN A 158 -15.66 -9.68 -6.40
CA ASN A 158 -17.05 -9.29 -6.18
C ASN A 158 -17.94 -10.47 -5.75
N THR A 159 -17.40 -11.32 -4.87
CA THR A 159 -17.99 -12.60 -4.54
C THR A 159 -18.89 -12.41 -3.32
N PRO A 160 -20.18 -12.77 -3.40
CA PRO A 160 -21.06 -12.74 -2.25
C PRO A 160 -20.52 -13.70 -1.18
N VAL A 161 -20.26 -13.18 0.01
CA VAL A 161 -19.83 -13.97 1.16
C VAL A 161 -20.70 -13.66 2.37
N THR A 162 -20.77 -14.62 3.28
CA THR A 162 -21.38 -14.48 4.60
C THR A 162 -20.34 -14.84 5.66
N HIS A 163 -20.68 -14.59 6.91
CA HIS A 163 -20.06 -15.20 8.08
C HIS A 163 -19.86 -16.70 7.86
N PHE A 164 -18.77 -17.27 8.39
CA PHE A 164 -18.44 -18.69 8.22
C PHE A 164 -19.56 -19.67 8.64
N ALA A 165 -20.55 -19.21 9.43
CA ALA A 165 -21.73 -19.99 9.83
C ALA A 165 -22.93 -19.86 8.86
N GLY A 166 -22.85 -19.02 7.83
CA GLY A 166 -23.88 -18.85 6.80
C GLY A 166 -24.96 -17.80 7.12
N ASP A 167 -24.71 -16.88 8.06
CA ASP A 167 -25.72 -15.92 8.53
C ASP A 167 -26.07 -14.84 7.47
N PRO A 168 -27.32 -14.74 6.98
CA PRO A 168 -27.69 -13.77 5.93
C PRO A 168 -27.44 -12.29 6.27
N PRO A 169 -27.64 -11.80 7.51
CA PRO A 169 -27.37 -10.39 7.86
C PRO A 169 -25.91 -9.95 7.66
N SER A 170 -24.98 -10.91 7.59
CA SER A 170 -23.56 -10.63 7.35
C SER A 170 -23.20 -10.50 5.86
N ALA A 171 -24.17 -10.65 4.95
CA ALA A 171 -23.87 -10.73 3.53
C ALA A 171 -23.20 -9.45 3.01
N ILE A 172 -22.03 -9.63 2.40
CA ILE A 172 -21.26 -8.59 1.72
C ILE A 172 -20.78 -9.15 0.38
N ASN A 173 -20.48 -8.26 -0.56
CA ASN A 173 -19.67 -8.60 -1.72
C ASN A 173 -18.21 -8.35 -1.35
N LEU A 174 -17.39 -9.40 -1.39
CA LEU A 174 -15.97 -9.34 -1.08
C LEU A 174 -15.14 -9.31 -2.36
N THR A 175 -14.22 -8.36 -2.42
CA THR A 175 -13.19 -8.24 -3.45
C THR A 175 -11.80 -8.38 -2.80
N ILE A 176 -11.02 -9.38 -3.20
CA ILE A 176 -9.59 -9.52 -2.88
C ILE A 176 -8.83 -9.66 -4.20
N ALA A 177 -7.97 -8.71 -4.53
CA ALA A 177 -7.28 -8.70 -5.81
C ALA A 177 -5.92 -8.00 -5.75
N ASN A 178 -4.99 -8.47 -6.57
CA ASN A 178 -3.81 -7.72 -6.99
C ASN A 178 -4.23 -6.42 -7.63
N ILE A 179 -3.58 -5.34 -7.23
CA ILE A 179 -3.78 -4.04 -7.85
C ILE A 179 -2.49 -3.58 -8.54
N ASP A 180 -1.32 -3.83 -7.96
CA ASP A 180 -0.05 -3.48 -8.59
C ASP A 180 1.08 -4.46 -8.25
N ALA A 181 2.30 -4.10 -8.65
CA ALA A 181 3.50 -4.90 -8.48
C ALA A 181 3.82 -5.25 -7.00
N THR A 182 3.25 -4.55 -6.05
CA THR A 182 3.55 -4.62 -4.62
C THR A 182 2.34 -4.46 -3.72
N SER A 183 1.13 -4.41 -4.27
CA SER A 183 -0.08 -4.14 -3.48
C SER A 183 -1.28 -4.99 -3.91
N MET A 184 -2.13 -5.28 -2.93
CA MET A 184 -3.45 -5.89 -3.09
C MET A 184 -4.50 -5.02 -2.39
N ILE A 185 -5.74 -5.14 -2.86
CA ILE A 185 -6.90 -4.57 -2.18
C ILE A 185 -7.73 -5.66 -1.53
N VAL A 186 -8.23 -5.37 -0.33
CA VAL A 186 -9.38 -6.05 0.27
C VAL A 186 -10.50 -5.04 0.37
N GLU A 187 -11.63 -5.35 -0.21
CA GLU A 187 -12.75 -4.45 -0.32
C GLU A 187 -14.05 -5.19 -0.03
N ILE A 188 -14.92 -4.54 0.74
CA ILE A 188 -16.26 -5.03 1.04
C ILE A 188 -17.27 -3.99 0.60
N GLU A 189 -18.33 -4.46 -0.03
CA GLU A 189 -19.52 -3.66 -0.35
C GLU A 189 -20.73 -4.36 0.25
N SER A 190 -21.68 -3.59 0.78
CA SER A 190 -22.90 -4.20 1.28
C SER A 190 -23.65 -4.92 0.15
N ALA A 191 -24.06 -6.17 0.40
CA ALA A 191 -24.90 -6.93 -0.53
C ALA A 191 -26.40 -6.54 -0.44
N ASP A 192 -26.75 -5.64 0.48
CA ASP A 192 -28.10 -5.16 0.73
C ASP A 192 -28.10 -3.66 1.08
N ALA A 193 -29.25 -3.13 1.51
CA ALA A 193 -29.39 -1.71 1.85
C ALA A 193 -28.80 -1.33 3.22
N ASP A 194 -28.21 -2.27 3.97
CA ASP A 194 -27.61 -2.03 5.28
C ASP A 194 -26.11 -1.71 5.12
N PRO A 195 -25.64 -0.48 5.40
CA PRO A 195 -24.25 -0.10 5.18
C PRO A 195 -23.27 -0.90 6.04
N VAL A 196 -22.08 -1.14 5.51
CA VAL A 196 -20.93 -1.59 6.30
C VAL A 196 -20.38 -0.43 7.14
N ASP A 197 -20.01 -0.71 8.38
CA ASP A 197 -19.46 0.28 9.33
C ASP A 197 -17.99 -0.01 9.68
N PHE A 198 -17.51 -1.23 9.39
CA PHE A 198 -16.15 -1.63 9.74
C PHE A 198 -15.62 -2.71 8.82
N LEU A 199 -14.33 -2.60 8.47
CA LEU A 199 -13.52 -3.64 7.84
C LEU A 199 -12.19 -3.77 8.58
N LEU A 200 -11.85 -5.00 8.97
CA LEU A 200 -10.57 -5.37 9.54
C LEU A 200 -9.97 -6.53 8.76
N VAL A 201 -8.76 -6.30 8.26
CA VAL A 201 -7.90 -7.33 7.68
C VAL A 201 -6.90 -7.73 8.75
N LEU A 202 -6.93 -9.00 9.14
CA LEU A 202 -5.94 -9.60 10.03
C LEU A 202 -4.90 -10.33 9.18
N ASN A 203 -3.67 -10.37 9.69
CA ASN A 203 -2.49 -10.93 9.02
C ASN A 203 -2.14 -10.15 7.74
N GLY A 204 -2.03 -10.78 6.58
CA GLY A 204 -1.60 -10.15 5.34
C GLY A 204 -0.13 -10.40 4.99
N SER A 205 0.45 -11.50 5.48
CA SER A 205 1.82 -11.94 5.15
C SER A 205 2.87 -10.80 5.23
N GLY A 206 2.83 -10.00 6.30
CA GLY A 206 3.77 -8.90 6.52
C GLY A 206 3.49 -7.61 5.74
N ALA A 207 2.29 -7.47 5.17
CA ALA A 207 1.85 -6.22 4.54
C ALA A 207 1.81 -5.06 5.53
N ASN A 208 2.11 -3.86 5.03
CA ASN A 208 1.60 -2.64 5.64
C ASN A 208 0.14 -2.47 5.19
N ILE A 209 -0.79 -2.44 6.14
CA ILE A 209 -2.22 -2.32 5.87
C ILE A 209 -2.65 -0.88 6.11
N SER A 210 -3.19 -0.24 5.07
CA SER A 210 -3.56 1.17 5.10
C SER A 210 -4.83 1.46 4.28
N GLY A 211 -5.36 2.67 4.42
CA GLY A 211 -6.50 3.16 3.65
C GLY A 211 -7.87 2.85 4.29
N GLU A 212 -8.79 3.79 4.12
CA GLU A 212 -10.21 3.64 4.40
C GLU A 212 -10.97 4.54 3.41
N ASN A 213 -11.17 4.04 2.19
CA ASN A 213 -11.98 4.77 1.22
C ASN A 213 -13.45 4.41 1.49
N THR A 214 -14.15 5.28 2.20
CA THR A 214 -15.59 5.14 2.48
C THR A 214 -16.39 5.90 1.44
N SER A 215 -16.74 5.26 0.32
CA SER A 215 -17.98 5.64 -0.36
C SER A 215 -19.15 5.05 0.44
N ALA A 216 -20.35 5.62 0.32
CA ALA A 216 -21.51 5.17 1.09
C ALA A 216 -21.78 3.66 0.87
N GLY A 217 -21.61 2.84 1.92
CA GLY A 217 -21.87 1.40 1.88
C GLY A 217 -20.70 0.51 1.42
N LYS A 218 -19.49 1.07 1.28
CA LYS A 218 -18.30 0.35 0.81
C LYS A 218 -17.07 0.75 1.62
N ILE A 219 -16.25 -0.23 2.01
CA ILE A 219 -15.00 -0.01 2.75
C ILE A 219 -13.89 -0.83 2.11
N SER A 220 -12.70 -0.25 1.97
CA SER A 220 -11.52 -0.95 1.47
C SER A 220 -10.28 -0.74 2.34
N ARG A 221 -9.37 -1.71 2.25
CA ARG A 221 -8.03 -1.73 2.84
C ARG A 221 -7.03 -2.10 1.74
N THR A 222 -5.92 -1.38 1.68
CA THR A 222 -4.79 -1.68 0.82
C THR A 222 -3.69 -2.37 1.61
N LEU A 223 -3.26 -3.52 1.13
CA LEU A 223 -2.12 -4.26 1.65
C LEU A 223 -0.93 -3.96 0.73
N THR A 224 0.17 -3.45 1.28
CA THR A 224 1.38 -3.11 0.51
C THR A 224 2.60 -3.80 1.08
N TRP A 225 3.44 -4.35 0.21
CA TRP A 225 4.69 -5.00 0.56
C TRP A 225 5.88 -4.28 -0.07
N ALA A 226 7.04 -4.32 0.58
CA ALA A 226 8.29 -3.85 -0.06
C ALA A 226 8.70 -4.76 -1.24
N ILE A 227 8.35 -6.04 -1.14
CA ILE A 227 8.54 -7.08 -2.16
C ILE A 227 7.26 -7.91 -2.16
N ALA A 228 6.61 -8.04 -3.32
CA ALA A 228 5.40 -8.85 -3.45
C ALA A 228 5.63 -10.30 -2.99
N PRO A 229 4.70 -10.89 -2.22
CA PRO A 229 4.71 -12.32 -1.92
C PRO A 229 4.11 -13.14 -3.08
N ASP A 230 4.25 -14.47 -3.06
CA ASP A 230 3.54 -15.36 -4.00
C ASP A 230 2.08 -15.58 -3.59
N SER A 231 1.83 -15.63 -2.28
CA SER A 231 0.52 -15.79 -1.67
C SER A 231 0.38 -14.93 -0.42
N VAL A 232 -0.85 -14.61 -0.06
CA VAL A 232 -1.19 -13.82 1.11
C VAL A 232 -2.12 -14.62 2.00
N ASP A 233 -1.70 -14.81 3.25
CA ASP A 233 -2.51 -15.40 4.31
C ASP A 233 -3.18 -14.28 5.10
N LEU A 234 -4.50 -14.29 5.13
CA LEU A 234 -5.29 -13.21 5.72
C LEU A 234 -6.61 -13.72 6.28
N ASN A 235 -7.18 -12.96 7.20
CA ASN A 235 -8.54 -13.17 7.68
C ASN A 235 -9.32 -11.85 7.67
N ILE A 236 -10.58 -11.91 7.26
CA ILE A 236 -11.42 -10.73 7.04
C ILE A 236 -12.53 -10.71 8.08
N LEU A 237 -12.61 -9.60 8.81
CA LEU A 237 -13.70 -9.29 9.72
C LEU A 237 -14.42 -8.03 9.25
N TRP A 238 -15.74 -8.01 9.39
CA TRP A 238 -16.55 -6.86 9.04
C TRP A 238 -17.73 -6.68 10.01
N SER A 239 -18.31 -5.49 10.02
CA SER A 239 -19.58 -5.21 10.70
C SER A 239 -20.45 -4.28 9.87
N LYS A 240 -21.75 -4.23 10.20
CA LYS A 240 -22.76 -3.41 9.54
C LYS A 240 -23.43 -2.51 10.55
N VAL A 241 -23.94 -1.38 10.08
CA VAL A 241 -24.56 -0.36 10.94
C VAL A 241 -25.75 -0.92 11.71
N SER A 242 -26.59 -1.75 11.09
CA SER A 242 -27.84 -2.22 11.73
C SER A 242 -27.66 -3.37 12.73
N PHE A 243 -26.47 -3.97 12.83
CA PHE A 243 -26.23 -5.13 13.70
C PHE A 243 -24.94 -4.99 14.51
N GLY A 244 -25.07 -5.03 15.84
CA GLY A 244 -23.91 -5.07 16.73
C GLY A 244 -23.22 -6.42 16.68
N GLY A 245 -21.97 -6.44 16.22
CA GLY A 245 -21.12 -7.63 16.19
C GLY A 245 -20.17 -7.65 14.99
N ASN A 246 -19.10 -8.44 15.09
CA ASN A 246 -18.18 -8.65 13.98
C ASN A 246 -18.46 -10.02 13.35
N TRP A 247 -18.59 -10.05 12.04
CA TRP A 247 -18.58 -11.28 11.26
C TRP A 247 -17.19 -11.54 10.72
N GLN A 248 -16.88 -12.81 10.59
CA GLN A 248 -15.60 -13.31 10.13
C GLN A 248 -15.80 -14.23 8.92
N LEU A 249 -14.89 -14.12 7.94
CA LEU A 249 -14.96 -14.91 6.71
C LEU A 249 -14.75 -16.42 6.99
N SER A 250 -13.83 -16.71 7.91
CA SER A 250 -13.33 -18.07 8.16
C SER A 250 -12.77 -18.18 9.58
N THR A 251 -12.85 -19.37 10.20
CA THR A 251 -12.28 -19.63 11.54
C THR A 251 -10.75 -19.62 11.57
N SER A 252 -10.13 -19.69 10.40
CA SER A 252 -8.67 -19.67 10.19
C SER A 252 -8.31 -18.67 9.11
N ASP A 253 -7.02 -18.38 8.91
CA ASP A 253 -6.60 -17.61 7.74
C ASP A 253 -6.96 -18.35 6.44
N ILE A 254 -7.30 -17.56 5.44
CA ILE A 254 -7.42 -18.02 4.06
C ILE A 254 -6.16 -17.62 3.30
N THR A 255 -5.74 -18.47 2.36
CA THR A 255 -4.61 -18.19 1.47
C THR A 255 -5.14 -17.78 0.11
N VAL A 256 -4.73 -16.62 -0.38
CA VAL A 256 -5.01 -16.13 -1.74
C VAL A 256 -3.71 -15.98 -2.51
N ALA A 257 -3.69 -16.21 -3.82
CA ALA A 257 -2.50 -15.93 -4.61
C ALA A 257 -2.35 -14.41 -4.80
N PHE A 258 -1.14 -13.87 -4.62
CA PHE A 258 -0.91 -12.44 -4.85
C PHE A 258 -1.12 -12.05 -6.31
N ALA A 259 -0.95 -13.00 -7.23
CA ALA A 259 -1.13 -12.83 -8.67
C ALA A 259 -2.59 -12.62 -9.10
N ASP A 260 -3.53 -13.02 -8.25
CA ASP A 260 -4.94 -13.11 -8.63
C ASP A 260 -5.53 -11.72 -8.84
N THR A 261 -6.15 -11.51 -10.01
CA THR A 261 -6.79 -10.24 -10.37
C THR A 261 -8.26 -10.44 -10.63
N CYS A 262 -9.06 -9.39 -10.43
CA CYS A 262 -10.44 -9.35 -10.89
C CYS A 262 -10.52 -9.15 -12.41
N ALA A 263 -11.25 -10.02 -13.13
CA ALA A 263 -11.53 -9.80 -14.55
C ALA A 263 -12.39 -8.54 -14.72
N GLY A 264 -11.79 -7.46 -15.25
CA GLY A 264 -12.42 -6.14 -15.35
C GLY A 264 -12.03 -5.12 -14.27
N GLY A 265 -11.21 -5.52 -13.29
CA GLY A 265 -10.54 -4.61 -12.36
C GLY A 265 -9.18 -4.23 -12.91
N GLY A 266 -9.08 -3.03 -13.49
CA GLY A 266 -7.81 -2.49 -13.94
C GLY A 266 -6.80 -2.43 -12.80
N THR A 267 -5.52 -2.27 -13.16
CA THR A 267 -4.58 -1.46 -12.37
C THR A 267 -5.34 -0.39 -11.58
N PRO A 268 -5.10 -0.20 -10.26
CA PRO A 268 -5.84 0.70 -9.41
C PRO A 268 -5.87 2.00 -10.16
N GLY A 269 -7.08 2.37 -10.60
CA GLY A 269 -7.19 3.41 -11.59
C GLY A 269 -6.52 4.64 -11.04
N THR A 270 -5.60 5.26 -11.79
CA THR A 270 -4.77 6.37 -11.31
C THR A 270 -5.68 7.32 -10.53
N PRO A 271 -5.51 7.47 -9.21
CA PRO A 271 -6.40 8.33 -8.44
C PRO A 271 -6.25 9.78 -8.89
N GLY A 272 -7.37 10.48 -9.00
CA GLY A 272 -7.42 11.90 -9.30
C GLY A 272 -8.79 12.33 -9.79
N CYS A 273 -9.00 13.63 -9.93
CA CYS A 273 -10.26 14.14 -10.42
C CYS A 273 -10.57 13.65 -11.84
N THR A 274 -11.69 12.95 -12.02
CA THR A 274 -12.15 12.43 -13.32
C THR A 274 -13.13 13.35 -14.05
N ASP A 275 -13.59 14.44 -13.41
CA ASP A 275 -14.50 15.39 -14.03
C ASP A 275 -13.74 16.36 -14.95
N ALA A 276 -14.00 16.29 -16.25
CA ALA A 276 -13.35 17.14 -17.26
C ALA A 276 -13.70 18.64 -17.14
N SER A 277 -14.70 19.00 -16.33
CA SER A 277 -15.07 20.39 -16.03
C SER A 277 -14.34 20.96 -14.80
N ALA A 278 -13.70 20.11 -13.99
CA ALA A 278 -12.91 20.54 -12.84
C ALA A 278 -11.56 21.14 -13.27
N ALA A 279 -11.09 22.13 -12.52
CA ALA A 279 -9.83 22.82 -12.79
C ALA A 279 -8.59 21.96 -12.56
N ASN A 280 -8.71 20.90 -11.75
CA ASN A 280 -7.66 19.91 -11.49
C ASN A 280 -7.94 18.55 -12.14
N TYR A 281 -8.73 18.51 -13.21
CA TYR A 281 -8.97 17.30 -14.00
C TYR A 281 -7.66 16.60 -14.37
N ASN A 282 -7.59 15.30 -14.07
CA ASN A 282 -6.46 14.45 -14.45
C ASN A 282 -6.90 13.49 -15.56
N PRO A 283 -6.46 13.68 -16.82
CA PRO A 283 -6.84 12.79 -17.92
C PRO A 283 -6.26 11.38 -17.82
N SER A 284 -5.26 11.17 -16.94
CA SER A 284 -4.75 9.84 -16.63
C SER A 284 -5.53 9.17 -15.51
N ALA A 285 -6.41 9.91 -14.81
CA ALA A 285 -7.21 9.38 -13.74
C ALA A 285 -8.33 8.48 -14.27
N THR A 286 -8.43 7.29 -13.67
CA THR A 286 -9.47 6.31 -13.99
C THR A 286 -10.30 5.93 -12.77
N THR A 287 -9.99 6.52 -11.61
CA THR A 287 -10.79 6.46 -10.39
C THR A 287 -10.86 7.86 -9.78
N ASP A 288 -12.08 8.36 -9.53
CA ASP A 288 -12.27 9.62 -8.82
C ASP A 288 -11.87 9.47 -7.35
N ASP A 289 -10.99 10.34 -6.86
CA ASP A 289 -10.56 10.39 -5.47
C ASP A 289 -11.26 11.49 -4.66
N GLY A 290 -12.25 12.17 -5.25
CA GLY A 290 -13.00 13.26 -4.62
C GLY A 290 -12.19 14.56 -4.51
N SER A 291 -11.03 14.66 -5.17
CA SER A 291 -10.19 15.86 -5.13
C SER A 291 -10.64 16.98 -6.08
N CYS A 292 -11.69 16.78 -6.89
CA CYS A 292 -12.13 17.74 -7.91
C CYS A 292 -12.38 19.14 -7.34
N LEU A 293 -11.79 20.15 -7.99
CA LEU A 293 -11.93 21.56 -7.67
C LEU A 293 -12.58 22.31 -8.83
N TYR A 294 -13.55 23.16 -8.52
CA TYR A 294 -14.31 23.93 -9.50
C TYR A 294 -14.06 25.41 -9.33
N ASP A 295 -13.88 26.11 -10.45
CA ASP A 295 -13.68 27.55 -10.48
C ASP A 295 -15.00 28.27 -10.17
N ILE A 296 -15.03 28.99 -9.06
CA ILE A 296 -16.13 29.88 -8.65
C ILE A 296 -15.68 31.31 -8.82
N ILE A 297 -16.46 32.08 -9.58
CA ILE A 297 -16.24 33.51 -9.78
C ILE A 297 -17.12 34.27 -8.79
N PHE A 298 -16.52 34.96 -7.83
CA PHE A 298 -17.24 35.94 -7.03
C PHE A 298 -17.12 37.31 -7.70
N SER A 299 -18.24 38.00 -7.78
CA SER A 299 -18.31 39.36 -8.30
C SER A 299 -19.31 40.18 -7.49
N VAL A 300 -18.93 41.40 -7.13
CA VAL A 300 -19.79 42.33 -6.38
C VAL A 300 -19.61 43.75 -6.90
N ASP A 301 -20.72 44.47 -7.04
CA ASP A 301 -20.72 45.91 -7.35
C ASP A 301 -20.70 46.71 -6.04
N MET A 302 -19.62 47.47 -5.85
CA MET A 302 -19.40 48.26 -4.64
C MET A 302 -19.83 49.73 -4.79
N ASN A 303 -20.40 50.13 -5.93
CA ASN A 303 -20.83 51.52 -6.15
C ASN A 303 -21.97 51.97 -5.22
N CYS A 304 -22.74 51.01 -4.69
CA CYS A 304 -23.87 51.27 -3.79
C CYS A 304 -23.50 51.14 -2.30
N MET A 305 -22.23 50.96 -1.97
CA MET A 305 -21.79 50.89 -0.58
C MET A 305 -22.01 52.24 0.13
N ASP A 306 -22.28 52.21 1.43
CA ASP A 306 -22.38 53.40 2.26
C ASP A 306 -21.16 54.32 2.04
N PRO A 307 -21.36 55.56 1.53
CA PRO A 307 -20.28 56.51 1.27
C PRO A 307 -19.47 56.90 2.51
N GLN A 308 -19.99 56.63 3.71
CA GLN A 308 -19.28 56.88 4.98
C GLN A 308 -18.25 55.80 5.32
N VAL A 309 -18.29 54.66 4.63
CA VAL A 309 -17.35 53.56 4.84
C VAL A 309 -16.30 53.55 3.72
N ALA A 310 -15.11 54.07 4.02
CA ALA A 310 -13.98 53.96 3.11
C ALA A 310 -13.41 52.52 3.15
N PHE A 311 -13.19 51.93 1.97
CA PHE A 311 -12.57 50.63 1.82
C PHE A 311 -11.39 50.68 0.83
N THR A 312 -10.40 49.85 1.08
CA THR A 312 -9.26 49.62 0.17
C THR A 312 -9.26 48.20 -0.38
N ASP A 313 -9.90 47.27 0.33
CA ASP A 313 -9.90 45.85 0.01
C ASP A 313 -11.29 45.25 0.20
N VAL A 314 -11.71 44.40 -0.73
CA VAL A 314 -12.96 43.64 -0.69
C VAL A 314 -12.62 42.16 -0.67
N ASN A 315 -13.26 41.40 0.22
CA ASN A 315 -12.95 39.98 0.44
C ASN A 315 -14.24 39.17 0.55
N VAL A 316 -14.21 37.95 0.04
CA VAL A 316 -15.22 36.93 0.31
C VAL A 316 -14.85 36.17 1.58
N THR A 317 -15.85 35.81 2.38
CA THR A 317 -15.64 35.02 3.59
C THR A 317 -16.86 34.16 3.88
N GLY A 318 -16.68 33.09 4.64
CA GLY A 318 -17.73 32.11 4.92
C GLY A 318 -17.27 31.06 5.92
N PRO A 319 -18.18 30.18 6.37
CA PRO A 319 -17.84 29.10 7.28
C PRO A 319 -16.81 28.13 6.67
N GLY A 320 -16.85 27.91 5.34
CA GLY A 320 -15.91 27.05 4.63
C GLY A 320 -14.44 27.50 4.68
N VAL A 321 -14.19 28.77 5.02
CA VAL A 321 -12.83 29.31 5.25
C VAL A 321 -12.65 29.82 6.69
N GLY A 322 -13.48 29.34 7.63
CA GLY A 322 -13.39 29.71 9.04
C GLY A 322 -13.62 31.20 9.31
N TRP A 323 -14.45 31.87 8.49
CA TRP A 323 -14.66 33.32 8.54
C TRP A 323 -13.37 34.15 8.43
N CYS A 324 -12.37 33.61 7.73
CA CYS A 324 -11.13 34.32 7.48
C CYS A 324 -11.39 35.63 6.70
N ALA A 325 -10.90 36.75 7.21
CA ALA A 325 -11.23 38.07 6.70
C ALA A 325 -10.57 38.38 5.34
N ASN A 326 -9.42 37.77 5.06
CA ASN A 326 -8.53 38.09 3.94
C ASN A 326 -8.10 36.86 3.12
N CYS A 327 -8.78 35.72 3.26
CA CYS A 327 -8.42 34.49 2.56
C CYS A 327 -8.89 34.45 1.09
N LEU A 328 -9.96 35.18 0.76
CA LEU A 328 -10.51 35.23 -0.60
C LEU A 328 -10.61 36.69 -1.09
N PRO A 329 -9.45 37.35 -1.36
CA PRO A 329 -9.42 38.74 -1.77
C PRO A 329 -9.94 38.93 -3.20
N LEU A 330 -10.83 39.90 -3.39
CA LEU A 330 -11.28 40.33 -4.72
C LEU A 330 -10.35 41.39 -5.29
N VAL A 331 -10.34 41.49 -6.62
CA VAL A 331 -9.57 42.50 -7.35
C VAL A 331 -10.53 43.48 -8.01
N ASP A 332 -10.25 44.78 -7.90
CA ASP A 332 -10.99 45.82 -8.61
C ASP A 332 -10.80 45.65 -10.13
N GLN A 333 -11.90 45.37 -10.83
CA GLN A 333 -11.95 45.24 -12.28
C GLN A 333 -12.23 46.58 -12.97
N GLY A 334 -12.38 47.66 -12.20
CA GLY A 334 -12.83 48.96 -12.65
C GLY A 334 -14.35 49.13 -12.53
N SER A 335 -14.81 50.37 -12.66
CA SER A 335 -16.23 50.73 -12.60
C SER A 335 -16.94 50.30 -11.30
N GLY A 336 -16.19 50.10 -10.20
CA GLY A 336 -16.72 49.68 -8.91
C GLY A 336 -17.02 48.18 -8.81
N ILE A 337 -16.70 47.38 -9.83
CA ILE A 337 -16.90 45.93 -9.82
C ILE A 337 -15.64 45.25 -9.28
N TRP A 338 -15.79 44.49 -8.20
CA TRP A 338 -14.73 43.69 -7.60
C TRP A 338 -14.97 42.22 -7.90
N SER A 339 -13.96 41.53 -8.43
CA SER A 339 -14.08 40.12 -8.83
C SER A 339 -12.78 39.35 -8.68
N ASN A 340 -12.90 38.06 -8.38
CA ASN A 340 -11.81 37.09 -8.47
C ASN A 340 -12.38 35.65 -8.61
N THR A 341 -11.55 34.74 -9.09
CA THR A 341 -11.87 33.32 -9.26
C THR A 341 -11.13 32.49 -8.22
N PHE A 342 -11.83 31.57 -7.58
CA PHE A 342 -11.26 30.64 -6.59
C PHE A 342 -11.73 29.22 -6.83
N GLN A 343 -10.97 28.27 -6.32
CA GLN A 343 -11.21 26.85 -6.52
C GLN A 343 -11.74 26.19 -5.25
N PHE A 344 -12.88 25.52 -5.34
CA PHE A 344 -13.50 24.81 -4.22
C PHE A 344 -13.89 23.37 -4.60
N PRO A 345 -13.92 22.45 -3.62
CA PRO A 345 -14.55 21.15 -3.81
C PRO A 345 -16.02 21.28 -4.21
N ALA A 346 -16.58 20.24 -4.83
CA ALA A 346 -18.01 20.20 -5.14
C ALA A 346 -18.86 20.37 -3.87
N GLY A 347 -19.91 21.20 -3.97
CA GLY A 347 -20.89 21.41 -2.92
C GLY A 347 -21.26 22.88 -2.73
N THR A 348 -22.27 23.12 -1.91
CA THR A 348 -22.76 24.46 -1.61
C THR A 348 -21.77 25.23 -0.74
N PHE A 349 -21.32 26.39 -1.22
CA PHE A 349 -20.49 27.32 -0.46
C PHE A 349 -21.32 28.49 0.07
N GLU A 350 -21.45 28.58 1.39
CA GLU A 350 -22.04 29.73 2.08
C GLU A 350 -21.01 30.87 2.17
N TYR A 351 -21.42 32.10 1.85
CA TYR A 351 -20.51 33.25 1.85
C TYR A 351 -21.19 34.60 2.07
N LYS A 352 -20.36 35.60 2.36
CA LYS A 352 -20.68 37.03 2.34
C LYS A 352 -19.44 37.86 2.02
N TYR A 353 -19.64 39.15 1.77
CA TYR A 353 -18.52 40.09 1.53
C TYR A 353 -18.12 40.83 2.81
N ASN A 354 -16.83 41.09 2.98
CA ASN A 354 -16.31 41.99 4.00
C ASN A 354 -15.27 42.94 3.41
N VAL A 355 -15.07 44.08 4.07
CA VAL A 355 -14.07 45.08 3.67
C VAL A 355 -13.09 45.37 4.79
N ASN A 356 -11.85 45.68 4.43
CA ASN A 356 -10.77 46.06 5.34
C ASN A 356 -10.68 45.17 6.60
N SER A 357 -10.73 43.84 6.42
CA SER A 357 -10.72 42.87 7.53
C SER A 357 -11.86 43.06 8.54
N PHE A 358 -13.11 43.00 8.06
CA PHE A 358 -14.34 43.22 8.84
C PHE A 358 -14.52 44.63 9.44
N ALA A 359 -13.86 45.67 8.91
CA ALA A 359 -14.22 47.05 9.29
C ALA A 359 -15.67 47.39 8.91
N SER A 360 -16.16 46.76 7.84
CA SER A 360 -17.58 46.61 7.53
C SER A 360 -17.80 45.28 6.80
N GLN A 361 -19.04 44.86 6.71
CA GLN A 361 -19.45 43.61 6.08
C GLN A 361 -20.84 43.72 5.48
N GLU A 362 -21.12 42.85 4.53
CA GLU A 362 -22.45 42.67 3.98
C GLU A 362 -23.45 42.27 5.09
N ASN A 363 -24.62 42.89 5.06
CA ASN A 363 -25.75 42.60 5.92
C ASN A 363 -27.02 42.62 5.06
N LEU A 364 -27.64 41.45 4.88
CA LEU A 364 -28.83 41.25 4.03
C LEU A 364 -30.08 40.90 4.86
N VAL A 365 -30.03 41.08 6.18
CA VAL A 365 -31.14 40.65 7.06
C VAL A 365 -32.44 41.40 6.73
N ASP A 366 -32.36 42.70 6.50
CA ASP A 366 -33.49 43.54 6.13
C ASP A 366 -34.02 43.21 4.73
N ASP A 367 -33.15 42.91 3.77
CA ASP A 367 -33.52 42.41 2.45
C ASP A 367 -34.34 41.11 2.55
N MET A 368 -33.85 40.15 3.35
CA MET A 368 -34.54 38.87 3.55
C MET A 368 -35.85 39.04 4.32
N GLN A 369 -35.93 39.93 5.31
CA GLN A 369 -37.19 40.33 5.96
C GLN A 369 -38.17 40.98 4.97
N GLY A 370 -37.64 41.70 3.98
CA GLY A 370 -38.37 42.28 2.86
C GLY A 370 -38.82 41.28 1.79
N GLY A 371 -38.49 39.99 1.94
CA GLY A 371 -38.88 38.92 1.03
C GLY A 371 -37.90 38.68 -0.12
N ALA A 372 -36.66 39.17 -0.04
CA ALA A 372 -35.61 38.79 -0.98
C ALA A 372 -35.29 37.29 -0.89
N THR A 373 -34.63 36.76 -1.93
CA THR A 373 -34.23 35.34 -2.01
C THR A 373 -32.73 35.15 -2.21
N CYS A 374 -31.93 36.22 -2.15
CA CYS A 374 -30.50 36.20 -2.48
C CYS A 374 -29.59 35.65 -1.38
N ALA A 375 -30.10 35.53 -0.14
CA ALA A 375 -29.37 35.02 1.01
C ALA A 375 -30.16 33.91 1.73
N PRO A 376 -30.21 32.70 1.14
CA PRO A 376 -31.06 31.62 1.65
C PRO A 376 -30.63 31.09 3.03
N ILE A 377 -29.39 31.34 3.46
CA ILE A 377 -28.91 30.99 4.79
C ILE A 377 -29.16 32.18 5.72
N THR A 378 -30.34 32.23 6.34
CA THR A 378 -30.75 33.34 7.19
C THR A 378 -31.62 32.89 8.36
N ASP A 379 -31.54 33.61 9.48
CA ASP A 379 -32.47 33.52 10.61
C ASP A 379 -33.48 34.67 10.65
N PHE A 380 -33.48 35.54 9.63
CA PHE A 380 -34.27 36.76 9.53
C PHE A 380 -34.07 37.75 10.69
N ASN A 381 -32.97 37.68 11.44
CA ASN A 381 -32.75 38.54 12.60
C ASN A 381 -31.28 38.94 12.81
N THR A 382 -30.37 37.99 12.81
CA THR A 382 -28.95 38.21 13.14
C THR A 382 -28.01 37.93 11.97
N TYR A 383 -28.40 37.10 10.99
CA TYR A 383 -27.57 36.85 9.81
C TYR A 383 -28.40 36.53 8.56
N ALA A 384 -27.81 36.84 7.41
CA ALA A 384 -28.31 36.47 6.10
C ALA A 384 -27.10 36.37 5.15
N ASN A 385 -26.77 35.16 4.72
CA ASN A 385 -25.61 34.84 3.90
C ASN A 385 -26.03 34.20 2.56
N ARG A 386 -25.22 34.44 1.54
CA ARG A 386 -25.42 33.93 0.17
C ARG A 386 -24.94 32.49 0.07
N THR A 387 -25.37 31.79 -0.98
CA THR A 387 -24.85 30.47 -1.36
C THR A 387 -24.50 30.44 -2.84
N VAL A 388 -23.55 29.59 -3.20
CA VAL A 388 -23.23 29.21 -4.58
C VAL A 388 -23.03 27.69 -4.62
N ASP A 389 -23.50 27.05 -5.69
CA ASP A 389 -23.49 25.59 -5.89
C ASP A 389 -22.59 25.18 -7.05
#